data_AF-A0A6N8HR24-F1
#
_entry.id   AF-A0A6N8HR24-F1
#
_cell.length_a   1.000
_cell.length_b   1.000
_cell.length_c   1.000
_cell.angle_alpha   90.00
_cell.angle_beta   90.00
_cell.angle_gamma   90.00
#
_symmetry.space_group_name_H-M   'P 1'
#
loop_
_entity.id
_entity.type
_entity.pdbx_description
1 polymer ?
#
loop_
_entity_poly.entity_id
_entity_poly.type
_entity_poly.pdbx_seq_one_letter_code
_entity_poly.pdbx_strand_id
1 'polypeptide(L)'
;MGALSKNVQKELANALDDKDEAMFVANGKLFSLEVHDTDLEDENLSNLEVKIESYPELKESLQRYLDNPDMKRYTANELKERRYDQRR
;
A
#
# COMPACT_ATOMS: atom_id res chain seq x y z
N MET A 1 26.89 -2.90 12.87
CA MET A 1 25.72 -2.01 13.05
C MET A 1 25.87 -1.34 14.41
N GLY A 2 25.90 -0.01 14.46
CA GLY A 2 26.09 0.74 15.71
C GLY A 2 24.80 0.75 16.55
N ALA A 3 24.95 0.71 17.88
CA ALA A 3 23.82 0.80 18.78
C ALA A 3 23.09 2.14 18.59
N LEU A 4 21.76 2.10 18.49
CA LEU A 4 20.91 3.29 18.42
C LEU A 4 21.10 4.13 19.70
N SER A 5 21.05 5.46 19.57
CA SER A 5 21.13 6.34 20.73
C SER A 5 19.92 6.09 21.65
N LYS A 6 20.09 6.28 22.96
CA LYS A 6 19.02 6.09 23.95
C LYS A 6 17.77 6.94 23.64
N ASN A 7 17.97 8.10 23.01
CA ASN A 7 16.88 8.98 22.62
C ASN A 7 16.08 8.39 21.45
N VAL A 8 16.77 7.83 20.44
CA VAL A 8 16.12 7.17 19.30
C VAL A 8 15.35 5.92 19.76
N GLN A 9 15.88 5.16 20.71
CA GLN A 9 15.17 4.01 21.28
C GLN A 9 13.87 4.42 22.00
N LYS A 10 13.90 5.54 22.73
CA LYS A 10 12.73 6.06 23.42
C LYS A 10 11.69 6.64 22.45
N GLU A 11 12.12 7.33 21.41
CA GLU A 11 11.24 7.86 20.36
C GLU A 11 10.59 6.73 19.54
N LEU A 12 11.33 5.65 19.24
CA LEU A 12 10.78 4.45 18.60
C LEU A 12 9.82 3.67 19.52
N ALA A 13 10.14 3.53 20.81
CA ALA A 13 9.25 2.89 21.76
C ALA A 13 7.93 3.68 21.89
N ASN A 14 8.00 5.01 21.98
CA ASN A 14 6.81 5.87 22.01
C ASN A 14 6.00 5.83 20.70
N ALA A 15 6.65 5.61 19.55
CA ALA A 15 5.98 5.44 18.27
C ALA A 15 5.15 4.15 18.22
N LEU A 16 5.73 3.06 18.74
CA LEU A 16 5.09 1.74 18.77
C LEU A 16 3.96 1.65 19.79
N ASP A 17 3.95 2.51 20.81
CA ASP A 17 3.02 2.40 21.94
C ASP A 17 1.66 3.07 21.70
N ASP A 18 1.53 4.07 20.82
CA ASP A 18 0.23 4.76 20.65
C ASP A 18 0.07 5.74 19.46
N LYS A 19 1.02 5.83 18.52
CA LYS A 19 0.90 6.75 17.38
C LYS A 19 1.49 6.14 16.12
N ASP A 20 0.63 5.92 15.14
CA ASP A 20 0.90 5.42 13.79
C ASP A 20 1.96 6.22 13.01
N GLU A 21 2.53 7.28 13.59
CA GLU A 21 3.53 8.13 12.98
C GLU A 21 4.56 8.62 14.02
N ALA A 22 5.85 8.56 13.67
CA ALA A 22 6.93 9.13 14.46
C ALA A 22 8.03 9.74 13.59
N MET A 23 8.59 10.84 14.09
CA MET A 23 9.74 11.52 13.48
C MET A 23 10.89 11.58 14.47
N PHE A 24 12.08 11.17 14.05
CA PHE A 24 13.30 11.20 14.89
C PHE A 24 14.55 11.55 14.09
N VAL A 25 15.59 12.03 14.79
CA VAL A 25 16.87 12.38 14.17
C VAL A 25 17.95 11.38 14.59
N ALA A 26 18.58 10.73 13.61
CA ALA A 26 19.71 9.83 13.83
C ALA A 26 20.88 10.20 12.91
N ASN A 27 22.08 10.34 13.49
CA ASN A 27 23.30 10.71 12.75
C ASN A 27 23.14 11.98 11.88
N GLY A 28 22.41 12.98 12.37
CA GLY A 28 22.15 14.23 11.64
C GLY A 28 21.18 14.12 10.47
N LYS A 29 20.51 12.98 10.30
CA LYS A 29 19.45 12.76 9.30
C LYS A 29 18.10 12.62 9.99
N LEU A 30 17.07 13.24 9.43
CA LEU A 30 15.69 13.15 9.88
C LEU A 30 15.04 11.91 9.25
N PHE A 31 14.38 11.10 10.08
CA PHE A 31 13.64 9.90 9.68
C PHE A 31 12.19 10.06 10.10
N SER A 32 11.26 9.69 9.21
CA SER A 32 9.84 9.50 9.52
C SER A 32 9.51 8.01 9.42
N LEU A 33 8.72 7.52 10.36
CA LEU A 33 8.17 6.17 10.40
C LEU A 33 6.65 6.32 10.46
N GLU A 34 5.96 5.84 9.43
CA GLU A 34 4.50 5.77 9.37
C GLU A 34 4.13 4.29 9.36
N VAL A 35 3.41 3.85 10.39
CA VAL A 35 2.83 2.51 10.47
C VAL A 35 1.43 2.66 9.90
N HIS A 36 1.25 2.22 8.66
CA HIS A 36 -0.10 2.01 8.18
C HIS A 36 -0.65 0.78 8.89
N ASP A 37 -1.78 0.94 9.57
CA ASP A 37 -2.71 -0.15 9.78
C ASP A 37 -3.08 -0.69 8.41
N THR A 38 -2.27 -1.61 7.90
CA THR A 38 -2.84 -2.67 7.09
C THR A 38 -3.66 -3.46 8.08
N ASP A 39 -4.90 -3.02 8.28
CA ASP A 39 -6.02 -3.92 8.38
C ASP A 39 -5.88 -4.87 7.19
N LEU A 40 -5.02 -5.87 7.35
CA LEU A 40 -5.30 -7.21 6.87
C LEU A 40 -6.49 -7.66 7.73
N GLU A 41 -7.63 -6.97 7.59
CA GLU A 41 -8.88 -7.66 7.70
C GLU A 41 -8.67 -8.84 6.77
N ASP A 42 -8.63 -10.02 7.38
CA ASP A 42 -8.90 -11.28 6.76
C ASP A 42 -10.03 -10.98 5.78
N GLU A 43 -9.68 -10.75 4.50
CA GLU A 43 -10.63 -10.34 3.47
C GLU A 43 -11.48 -11.58 3.27
N ASN A 44 -12.47 -11.72 4.14
CA ASN A 44 -13.53 -12.68 4.06
C ASN A 44 -14.06 -12.49 2.65
N LEU A 45 -13.76 -13.44 1.76
CA LEU A 45 -14.14 -13.38 0.35
C LEU A 45 -15.66 -13.11 0.21
N SER A 46 -16.43 -13.52 1.21
CA SER A 46 -17.84 -13.19 1.40
C SER A 46 -18.13 -11.69 1.50
N ASN A 47 -17.30 -10.90 2.18
CA ASN A 47 -17.43 -9.44 2.26
C ASN A 47 -17.08 -8.77 0.92
N LEU A 48 -16.16 -9.34 0.15
CA LEU A 48 -15.76 -8.79 -1.15
C LEU A 48 -16.86 -8.98 -2.20
N GLU A 49 -17.48 -10.15 -2.26
CA GLU A 49 -18.63 -10.41 -3.14
C GLU A 49 -19.78 -9.44 -2.85
N VAL A 50 -20.11 -9.23 -1.57
CA VAL A 50 -21.15 -8.28 -1.16
C VAL A 50 -20.79 -6.83 -1.53
N LYS A 51 -19.51 -6.44 -1.39
CA LYS A 51 -19.04 -5.11 -1.84
C LYS A 51 -19.14 -4.99 -3.36
N ILE A 52 -18.81 -6.01 -4.13
CA ILE A 52 -18.93 -5.95 -5.60
C ILE A 52 -20.40 -5.81 -6.02
N GLU A 53 -21.33 -6.48 -5.33
CA GLU A 53 -22.76 -6.32 -5.59
C GLU A 53 -23.29 -4.92 -5.24
N SER A 54 -22.72 -4.28 -4.21
CA SER A 54 -23.14 -2.93 -3.81
C SER A 54 -22.61 -1.82 -4.72
N TYR A 55 -21.58 -2.08 -5.53
CA TYR A 55 -21.00 -1.13 -6.49
C TYR A 55 -21.26 -1.53 -7.95
N PRO A 56 -22.32 -1.01 -8.59
CA PRO A 56 -22.68 -1.39 -9.96
C PRO A 56 -21.60 -1.05 -10.99
N GLU A 57 -20.86 0.05 -10.80
CA GLU A 57 -19.74 0.45 -11.67
C GLU A 57 -18.59 -0.57 -11.63
N LEU A 58 -18.30 -1.10 -10.44
CA LEU A 58 -17.26 -2.12 -10.26
C LEU A 58 -17.68 -3.44 -10.91
N LYS A 59 -18.94 -3.83 -10.70
CA LYS A 59 -19.53 -5.01 -11.35
C LYS A 59 -19.46 -4.91 -12.88
N GLU A 60 -19.82 -3.77 -13.44
CA GLU A 60 -19.77 -3.55 -14.89
C GLU A 60 -18.32 -3.60 -15.42
N SER A 61 -17.38 -2.98 -14.71
CA SER A 61 -15.96 -3.02 -15.09
C SER A 61 -15.39 -4.44 -15.06
N LEU A 62 -15.71 -5.23 -14.02
CA LEU A 62 -15.28 -6.63 -13.90
C LEU A 62 -15.94 -7.51 -14.97
N GLN A 63 -17.22 -7.28 -15.25
CA GLN A 63 -17.93 -8.01 -16.29
C GLN A 63 -17.32 -7.77 -17.67
N ARG A 64 -16.99 -6.51 -18.01
CA ARG A 64 -16.30 -6.18 -19.28
C ARG A 64 -14.98 -6.92 -19.44
N TYR A 65 -14.28 -7.17 -18.34
CA TYR A 65 -13.03 -7.93 -18.35
C TYR A 65 -13.27 -9.43 -18.54
N LEU A 66 -14.29 -10.00 -17.91
CA LEU A 66 -14.67 -11.41 -18.09
C LEU A 66 -15.19 -11.68 -19.51
N ASP A 67 -15.97 -10.75 -20.06
CA ASP A 67 -16.55 -10.85 -21.40
C ASP A 67 -15.49 -10.71 -22.51
N ASN A 68 -14.30 -10.17 -22.20
CA ASN A 68 -13.21 -9.98 -23.15
C ASN A 68 -11.94 -10.74 -22.71
N PRO A 69 -11.87 -12.06 -22.95
CA PRO A 69 -10.72 -12.88 -22.55
C PRO A 69 -9.41 -12.45 -23.24
N ASP A 70 -9.49 -11.79 -24.39
CA ASP A 70 -8.35 -11.27 -25.15
C ASP A 70 -7.84 -9.91 -24.63
N MET A 71 -8.48 -9.34 -23.60
CA MET A 71 -8.06 -8.07 -23.03
C MET A 71 -6.66 -8.20 -22.44
N LYS A 72 -5.70 -7.47 -23.02
CA LYS A 72 -4.31 -7.49 -22.55
C LYS A 72 -4.22 -7.01 -21.11
N ARG A 73 -3.82 -7.94 -20.23
CA ARG A 73 -3.47 -7.66 -18.84
C ARG A 73 -2.09 -7.03 -18.84
N TYR A 74 -1.96 -5.84 -18.25
CA TYR A 74 -0.66 -5.22 -18.03
C TYR A 74 -0.38 -5.21 -16.53
N THR A 75 0.79 -5.71 -16.17
CA THR A 75 1.36 -5.55 -14.84
C THR A 75 1.77 -4.10 -14.60
N ALA A 76 1.91 -3.72 -13.33
CA ALA A 76 2.39 -2.39 -12.97
C ALA A 76 3.74 -2.05 -13.61
N ASN A 77 4.62 -3.05 -13.77
CA ASN A 77 5.92 -2.90 -14.41
C ASN A 77 5.78 -2.63 -15.91
N GLU A 78 4.93 -3.36 -16.63
CA GLU A 78 4.69 -3.13 -18.06
C GLU A 78 4.04 -1.76 -18.32
N LEU A 79 3.14 -1.30 -17.44
CA LEU A 79 2.58 0.04 -17.51
C LEU A 79 3.62 1.14 -17.22
N LYS A 80 4.62 0.83 -16.39
CA LYS A 80 5.73 1.74 -16.10
C LYS A 80 6.69 1.82 -17.29
N GLU A 81 7.02 0.69 -17.89
CA GLU A 81 7.85 0.60 -19.09
C GLU A 81 7.21 1.30 -20.28
N ARG A 82 5.91 1.06 -20.56
CA ARG A 82 5.19 1.78 -21.62
C ARG A 82 5.18 3.29 -21.41
N ARG A 83 4.99 3.75 -20.17
CA ARG A 83 5.04 5.19 -19.85
C ARG A 83 6.43 5.77 -20.06
N TYR A 84 7.47 4.97 -19.84
CA TYR A 84 8.85 5.37 -20.08
C TYR A 84 9.15 5.45 -21.58
N ASP A 85 8.74 4.45 -22.36
CA ASP A 85 8.93 4.41 -23.81
C ASP A 85 8.19 5.55 -24.54
N GLN A 86 7.01 5.96 -24.06
CA GLN A 86 6.27 7.09 -24.62
C GLN A 86 6.91 8.47 -24.35
N ARG A 87 7.82 8.57 -23.39
CA ARG A 87 8.51 9.83 -23.04
C ARG A 87 9.87 9.98 -23.73
N ARG A 88 10.29 8.98 -24.49
CA ARG A 88 11.48 9.02 -25.36
C ARG A 88 11.10 9.48 -26.76
#